data_AF-A0A136JF65-F1
#
_entry.id   AF-A0A136JF65-F1
#
_cell.length_a   1.000
_cell.length_b   1.000
_cell.length_c   1.000
_cell.angle_alpha   90.00
_cell.angle_beta   90.00
_cell.angle_gamma   90.00
#
_symmetry.space_group_name_H-M   'P 1'
#
loop_
_entity.id
_entity.type
_entity.pdbx_description
1 polymer ?
#
loop_
_entity_poly.entity_id
_entity_poly.type
_entity_poly.pdbx_seq_one_letter_code
_entity_poly.pdbx_strand_id
1 'polypeptide(L)'
;MSTSKVKSGELWNKSKDELVKTVSDLKTELGQLRIQKITSSGSKLNRIHDLRKSIARTLTVINLKQRSQLRLFYKNKKYLPLDLRPKQTRAIRRRLSPAEQAKTLEKTKKRSTHFPQRKYAVKAN
;
A
#
# COMPACT_ATOMS: atom_id res chain seq x y z
N MET A 1 -0.44 9.64 34.66
CA MET A 1 0.65 9.09 33.83
C MET A 1 0.51 9.62 32.41
N SER A 2 1.44 10.43 31.90
CA SER A 2 1.38 10.87 30.51
C SER A 2 1.66 9.67 29.59
N THR A 3 0.62 9.13 28.98
CA THR A 3 0.73 8.01 28.04
C THR A 3 1.63 8.44 26.87
N SER A 4 2.81 7.81 26.76
CA SER A 4 3.80 8.18 25.75
C SER A 4 3.21 8.05 24.35
N LYS A 5 3.72 8.86 23.42
CA LYS A 5 3.31 8.82 22.01
C LYS A 5 3.58 7.42 21.47
N VAL A 6 2.52 6.69 21.11
CA VAL A 6 2.61 5.36 20.50
C VAL A 6 3.61 5.42 19.34
N LYS A 7 4.52 4.46 19.18
CA LYS A 7 5.42 4.41 18.01
C LYS A 7 4.94 3.36 17.03
N SER A 8 5.01 3.66 15.73
CA SER A 8 4.52 2.74 14.70
C SER A 8 5.28 1.41 14.66
N GLY A 9 6.59 1.41 14.98
CA GLY A 9 7.40 0.20 15.02
C GLY A 9 6.92 -0.82 16.06
N GLU A 10 6.47 -0.35 17.22
CA GLU A 10 5.97 -1.20 18.30
C GLU A 10 4.63 -1.87 17.96
N LEU A 11 3.85 -1.28 17.05
CA LEU A 11 2.52 -1.76 16.69
C LEU A 11 2.55 -2.99 15.78
N TRP A 12 3.62 -3.18 15.01
CA TRP A 12 3.74 -4.30 14.07
C TRP A 12 3.86 -5.66 14.79
N ASN A 13 4.51 -5.66 15.95
CA ASN A 13 4.75 -6.85 16.76
C ASN A 13 3.52 -7.28 17.57
N LYS A 14 2.47 -6.44 17.65
CA LYS A 14 1.25 -6.73 18.42
C LYS A 14 0.25 -7.58 17.63
N SER A 15 -0.59 -8.30 18.37
CA SER A 15 -1.72 -9.05 17.79
C SER A 15 -2.81 -8.09 17.30
N LYS A 16 -3.69 -8.58 16.41
CA LYS A 16 -4.82 -7.77 15.90
C LYS A 16 -5.75 -7.36 17.06
N ASP A 17 -6.01 -8.28 17.98
CA ASP A 17 -6.95 -8.07 19.09
C ASP A 17 -6.41 -7.03 20.09
N GLU A 18 -5.10 -7.05 20.36
CA GLU A 18 -4.43 -6.01 21.14
C GLU A 18 -4.53 -4.63 20.49
N LEU A 19 -4.36 -4.55 19.17
CA LEU A 19 -4.48 -3.29 18.43
C LEU A 19 -5.91 -2.74 18.46
N VAL A 20 -6.92 -3.61 18.37
CA VAL A 20 -8.34 -3.22 18.46
C VAL A 20 -8.66 -2.70 19.86
N LYS A 21 -8.19 -3.39 20.91
CA LYS A 21 -8.34 -2.93 22.30
C LYS A 21 -7.68 -1.56 22.50
N THR A 22 -6.44 -1.41 22.02
CA THR A 22 -5.70 -0.13 22.07
C THR A 22 -6.47 1.00 21.37
N VAL A 23 -7.12 0.74 20.22
CA VAL A 23 -7.96 1.73 19.53
C VAL A 23 -9.18 2.13 20.36
N SER A 24 -9.82 1.17 21.04
CA SER A 24 -10.96 1.45 21.93
C SER A 24 -10.54 2.37 23.08
N ASP A 25 -9.45 2.03 23.76
CA ASP A 25 -8.94 2.80 24.90
C ASP A 25 -8.50 4.22 24.49
N LEU A 26 -7.85 4.37 23.33
CA LEU A 26 -7.47 5.69 22.81
C LEU A 26 -8.69 6.55 22.44
N LYS A 27 -9.79 5.92 21.98
CA LYS A 27 -11.04 6.64 21.65
C LYS A 27 -11.77 7.12 22.89
N THR A 28 -11.80 6.31 23.96
CA THR A 28 -12.42 6.72 25.23
C THR A 28 -11.64 7.87 25.88
N GLU A 29 -10.29 7.79 25.92
CA GLU A 29 -9.43 8.88 26.40
C GLU A 29 -9.64 10.17 25.58
N LEU A 30 -9.72 10.06 24.25
CA LEU A 30 -10.01 11.21 23.38
C LEU A 30 -11.39 11.83 23.65
N GLY A 31 -12.40 11.01 23.92
CA GLY A 31 -13.75 11.47 24.27
C GLY A 31 -13.75 12.28 25.57
N GLN A 32 -13.09 11.76 26.61
CA GLN A 32 -12.94 12.44 27.90
C GLN A 32 -12.23 13.79 27.75
N LEU A 33 -11.13 13.85 26.98
CA LEU A 33 -10.40 15.11 26.76
C LEU A 33 -11.19 16.14 25.95
N ARG A 34 -12.10 15.70 25.07
CA ARG A 34 -13.00 16.61 24.35
C ARG A 34 -14.03 17.25 25.28
N ILE A 35 -14.59 16.47 26.21
CA ILE A 35 -15.50 16.99 27.23
C ILE A 35 -14.74 17.98 28.12
N GLN A 36 -13.57 17.58 28.62
CA GLN A 36 -12.74 18.45 29.47
C GLN A 36 -12.37 19.77 28.79
N LYS A 37 -12.08 19.76 27.48
CA LYS A 37 -11.82 20.97 26.70
C LYS A 37 -13.00 21.96 26.73
N ILE A 38 -14.22 21.47 26.80
CA ILE A 38 -15.45 22.29 26.81
C ILE A 38 -15.72 22.80 28.22
N THR A 39 -15.62 21.93 29.22
CA THR A 39 -15.96 22.26 30.62
C THR A 39 -14.89 23.10 31.32
N SER A 40 -13.63 22.98 30.92
CA SER A 40 -12.50 23.70 31.50
C SER A 40 -11.47 24.03 30.43
N SER A 41 -10.95 25.27 30.40
CA SER A 41 -9.81 25.64 29.55
C SER A 41 -8.51 25.05 30.13
N GLY A 42 -8.43 23.71 30.17
CA GLY A 42 -7.36 22.98 30.81
C GLY A 42 -6.08 22.92 29.96
N SER A 43 -4.92 23.01 30.61
CA SER A 43 -3.56 23.07 30.05
C SER A 43 -3.09 21.87 29.20
N LYS A 44 -3.94 20.84 28.98
CA LYS A 44 -3.60 19.57 28.29
C LYS A 44 -4.14 19.47 26.86
N LEU A 45 -4.36 20.59 26.18
CA LEU A 45 -4.89 20.63 24.79
C LEU A 45 -3.99 19.91 23.78
N ASN A 46 -2.67 19.95 23.98
CA ASN A 46 -1.69 19.32 23.09
C ASN A 46 -1.88 17.79 22.98
N ARG A 47 -2.49 17.16 24.00
CA ARG A 47 -2.75 15.72 24.06
C ARG A 47 -3.79 15.25 23.03
N ILE A 48 -4.78 16.09 22.70
CA ILE A 48 -5.84 15.76 21.73
C ILE A 48 -5.23 15.46 20.36
N HIS A 49 -4.24 16.26 19.94
CA HIS A 49 -3.54 16.07 18.68
C HIS A 49 -2.78 14.74 18.63
N ASP A 50 -2.04 14.43 19.69
CA ASP A 50 -1.25 13.22 19.78
C ASP A 50 -2.11 11.95 19.83
N LEU A 51 -3.26 11.99 20.50
CA LEU A 51 -4.21 10.88 20.52
C LEU A 51 -4.84 10.65 19.14
N ARG A 52 -5.25 11.70 18.44
CA ARG A 52 -5.75 11.58 17.05
C ARG A 52 -4.71 10.93 16.15
N LYS A 53 -3.45 11.35 16.25
CA LYS A 53 -2.35 10.74 15.49
C LYS A 53 -2.09 9.29 15.91
N SER A 54 -2.23 8.97 17.19
CA SER A 54 -2.02 7.60 17.70
C SER A 54 -3.11 6.65 17.20
N ILE A 55 -4.39 7.08 17.23
CA ILE A 55 -5.52 6.33 16.65
C ILE A 55 -5.33 6.11 15.15
N ALA A 56 -4.92 7.15 14.41
CA ALA A 56 -4.68 7.02 12.98
C ALA A 56 -3.55 6.01 12.68
N ARG A 57 -2.46 6.04 13.47
CA ARG A 57 -1.33 5.11 13.33
C ARG A 57 -1.73 3.66 13.62
N THR A 58 -2.48 3.39 14.69
CA THR A 58 -2.96 2.03 15.01
C THR A 58 -3.89 1.48 13.95
N LEU A 59 -4.88 2.26 13.50
CA LEU A 59 -5.79 1.86 12.43
C LEU A 59 -5.05 1.59 11.11
N THR A 60 -4.04 2.38 10.79
CA THR A 60 -3.21 2.17 9.60
C THR A 60 -2.51 0.80 9.65
N VAL A 61 -1.89 0.44 10.78
CA VAL A 61 -1.20 -0.84 10.95
C VAL A 61 -2.18 -2.02 10.85
N ILE A 62 -3.37 -1.91 11.45
CA ILE A 62 -4.43 -2.93 11.34
C ILE A 62 -4.79 -3.18 9.87
N ASN A 63 -5.06 -2.11 9.12
CA ASN A 63 -5.44 -2.20 7.71
C ASN A 63 -4.30 -2.77 6.84
N LEU A 64 -3.05 -2.36 7.09
CA LEU A 64 -1.88 -2.87 6.37
C LEU A 64 -1.69 -4.37 6.62
N LYS A 65 -1.80 -4.83 7.88
CA LYS A 65 -1.66 -6.25 8.25
C LYS A 65 -2.77 -7.11 7.66
N GLN A 66 -4.01 -6.62 7.66
CA GLN A 66 -5.12 -7.31 7.00
C GLN A 66 -4.90 -7.41 5.48
N ARG A 67 -4.48 -6.31 4.84
CA ARG A 67 -4.23 -6.28 3.40
C ARG A 67 -3.04 -7.15 2.98
N SER A 68 -1.97 -7.22 3.78
CA SER A 68 -0.82 -8.08 3.48
C SER A 68 -1.21 -9.56 3.54
N GLN A 69 -2.00 -9.97 4.53
CA GLN A 69 -2.50 -11.34 4.63
C GLN A 69 -3.44 -11.69 3.49
N LEU A 70 -4.34 -10.78 3.09
CA LEU A 70 -5.18 -10.98 1.91
C LEU A 70 -4.35 -11.11 0.62
N ARG A 71 -3.26 -10.35 0.47
CA ARG A 71 -2.35 -10.49 -0.67
C ARG A 71 -1.68 -11.85 -0.72
N LEU A 72 -1.30 -12.40 0.44
CA LEU A 72 -0.74 -13.76 0.52
C LEU A 72 -1.78 -14.81 0.11
N PHE A 73 -3.01 -14.69 0.60
CA PHE A 73 -4.10 -15.60 0.23
C PHE A 73 -4.47 -15.55 -1.26
N TYR A 74 -4.44 -14.38 -1.89
CA TYR A 74 -4.72 -14.21 -3.33
C TYR A 74 -3.48 -14.34 -4.22
N LYS A 75 -2.32 -14.67 -3.66
CA LYS A 75 -1.09 -14.87 -4.44
C LYS A 75 -1.32 -15.98 -5.46
N ASN A 76 -0.92 -15.72 -6.71
CA ASN A 76 -1.03 -16.64 -7.86
C ASN A 76 -2.47 -17.04 -8.27
N LYS A 77 -3.51 -16.51 -7.62
CA LYS A 77 -4.89 -16.75 -8.08
C LYS A 77 -5.15 -15.94 -9.35
N LYS A 78 -5.84 -16.57 -10.32
CA LYS A 78 -6.20 -15.93 -11.60
C LYS A 78 -6.99 -14.64 -11.41
N TYR A 79 -7.93 -14.63 -10.46
CA TYR A 79 -8.79 -13.48 -10.20
C TYR A 79 -8.47 -12.84 -8.85
N LEU A 80 -8.17 -11.55 -8.90
CA LEU A 80 -8.02 -10.72 -7.70
C LEU A 80 -9.23 -9.78 -7.55
N PRO A 81 -9.66 -9.51 -6.31
CA PRO A 81 -10.63 -8.46 -6.02
C PRO A 81 -10.07 -7.09 -6.45
N LEU A 82 -10.96 -6.16 -6.79
CA LEU A 82 -10.60 -4.85 -7.35
C LEU A 82 -9.58 -4.08 -6.49
N ASP A 83 -9.70 -4.18 -5.16
CA ASP A 83 -8.82 -3.48 -4.21
C ASP A 83 -7.38 -3.98 -4.20
N LEU A 84 -7.14 -5.23 -4.63
CA LEU A 84 -5.80 -5.83 -4.67
C LEU A 84 -5.13 -5.69 -6.05
N ARG A 85 -5.89 -5.30 -7.07
CA ARG A 85 -5.37 -5.08 -8.43
C ARG A 85 -4.40 -3.91 -8.47
N PRO A 86 -3.43 -3.92 -9.40
CA PRO A 86 -2.53 -2.79 -9.58
C PRO A 86 -3.32 -1.54 -10.00
N LYS A 87 -3.00 -0.40 -9.37
CA LYS A 87 -3.58 0.90 -9.72
C LYS A 87 -2.85 1.46 -10.94
N GLN A 88 -3.45 1.26 -12.10
CA GLN A 88 -2.98 1.77 -13.39
C GLN A 88 -4.10 2.52 -14.10
N THR A 89 -3.77 3.31 -15.13
CA THR A 89 -4.77 3.96 -15.97
C THR A 89 -5.54 2.93 -16.81
N ARG A 90 -6.76 3.28 -17.23
CA ARG A 90 -7.59 2.41 -18.08
C ARG A 90 -6.87 2.04 -19.38
N ALA A 91 -6.16 3.00 -20.00
CA ALA A 91 -5.36 2.78 -21.20
C ALA A 91 -4.27 1.72 -20.97
N ILE A 92 -3.51 1.82 -19.88
CA ILE A 92 -2.46 0.84 -19.54
C ILE A 92 -3.04 -0.55 -19.27
N ARG A 93 -4.23 -0.66 -18.68
CA ARG A 93 -4.89 -1.97 -18.45
C ARG A 93 -5.44 -2.62 -19.72
N ARG A 94 -5.70 -1.84 -20.77
CA ARG A 94 -6.31 -2.30 -22.03
C ARG A 94 -5.29 -2.59 -23.13
N ARG A 95 -4.08 -2.03 -23.05
CA ARG A 95 -3.00 -2.34 -24.00
C ARG A 95 -2.56 -3.80 -23.88
N LEU A 96 -1.96 -4.32 -24.94
CA LEU A 96 -1.36 -5.66 -24.97
C LEU A 96 -0.27 -5.82 -23.91
N SER A 97 -0.10 -7.04 -23.39
CA SER A 97 1.06 -7.35 -22.57
C SER A 97 2.35 -7.29 -23.41
N PRO A 98 3.52 -7.00 -22.80
CA PRO A 98 4.80 -6.98 -23.53
C PRO A 98 5.09 -8.30 -24.25
N ALA A 99 4.68 -9.43 -23.67
CA ALA A 99 4.83 -10.74 -24.28
C ALA A 99 3.97 -10.89 -25.53
N GLU A 100 2.70 -10.45 -25.49
CA GLU A 100 1.82 -10.44 -26.66
C GLU A 100 2.31 -9.48 -27.74
N GLN A 101 2.80 -8.30 -27.35
CA GLN A 101 3.35 -7.32 -28.28
C GLN A 101 4.63 -7.81 -28.97
N ALA A 102 5.44 -8.62 -28.27
CA ALA A 102 6.65 -9.21 -28.83
C ALA A 102 6.41 -10.51 -29.64
N LYS A 103 5.18 -11.06 -29.63
CA LYS A 103 4.87 -12.25 -30.42
C LYS A 103 5.05 -11.93 -31.90
N THR A 104 5.92 -12.69 -32.53
CA THR A 104 6.17 -12.67 -33.97
C THR A 104 5.75 -14.01 -34.55
N LEU A 105 5.32 -14.01 -35.81
CA LEU A 105 5.01 -15.24 -36.53
C LEU A 105 6.27 -16.07 -36.69
N GLU A 106 6.16 -17.40 -36.71
CA GLU A 106 7.32 -18.29 -36.88
C GLU A 106 8.06 -17.99 -38.19
N LYS A 107 7.32 -17.65 -39.25
CA LYS A 107 7.86 -17.22 -40.55
C LYS A 107 8.72 -15.95 -40.44
N THR A 108 8.26 -14.94 -39.68
CA THR A 108 9.03 -13.69 -39.53
C THR A 108 10.25 -13.91 -38.63
N LYS A 109 10.13 -14.73 -37.59
CA LYS A 109 11.25 -15.13 -36.73
C LYS A 109 12.34 -15.87 -37.53
N LYS A 110 11.98 -16.84 -38.38
CA LYS A 110 12.94 -17.53 -39.27
C LYS A 110 13.64 -16.52 -40.19
N ARG A 111 12.90 -15.61 -40.81
CA ARG A 111 13.47 -14.57 -41.68
C ARG A 111 14.45 -13.67 -40.93
N SER A 112 14.11 -13.19 -39.73
CA SER A 112 15.01 -12.31 -38.96
C SER A 112 16.26 -13.03 -38.45
N THR A 113 16.16 -14.32 -38.11
CA THR A 113 17.31 -15.14 -37.71
C THR A 113 18.26 -15.38 -38.89
N HIS A 114 17.75 -15.73 -40.07
CA HIS A 114 18.57 -16.03 -41.23
C HIS A 114 19.08 -14.78 -41.97
N PHE A 115 18.30 -13.70 -41.97
CA PHE A 115 18.63 -12.45 -42.67
C PHE A 115 18.50 -11.24 -41.73
N PRO A 116 19.38 -11.13 -40.71
CA PRO A 116 19.38 -9.97 -39.83
C PRO A 116 19.87 -8.72 -40.58
N GLN A 117 19.37 -7.55 -40.17
CA GLN A 117 19.90 -6.28 -40.66
C GLN A 117 21.36 -6.13 -40.23
N ARG A 118 22.27 -6.08 -41.20
CA ARG A 118 23.70 -5.94 -40.94
C ARG A 118 24.06 -4.46 -40.84
N LYS A 119 24.96 -4.13 -39.91
CA LYS A 119 25.61 -2.82 -39.88
C LYS A 119 26.78 -2.85 -40.85
N TYR A 120 26.87 -1.86 -41.74
CA TYR A 120 27.98 -1.69 -42.68
C TYR A 120 28.27 -0.19 -42.86
N ALA A 121 29.47 0.11 -43.35
CA ALA A 121 29.88 1.45 -43.74
C ALA A 121 30.40 1.41 -45.18
N VAL A 122 30.19 2.50 -45.93
CA VAL A 122 30.69 2.66 -47.29
C VAL A 122 31.86 3.63 -47.23
N LYS A 123 33.00 3.24 -47.80
CA LYS A 123 34.16 4.10 -47.89
C LYS A 123 33.87 5.23 -48.90
N ALA A 124 34.08 6.48 -48.49
CA ALA A 124 34.06 7.61 -49.41
C ALA A 124 35.32 7.60 -50.28
N ASN A 125 35.14 7.82 -51.58
CA ASN A 125 36.24 7.99 -52.54
C ASN A 125 36.82 9.40 -52.44
#